data_AF-A0A8B7NNL4-F1
#
_entry.id   AF-A0A8B7NNL4-F1
#
_cell.length_a   1.000
_cell.length_b   1.000
_cell.length_c   1.000
_cell.angle_alpha   90.00
_cell.angle_beta   90.00
_cell.angle_gamma   90.00
#
_symmetry.space_group_name_H-M   'P 1'
#
loop_
_entity.id
_entity.type
_entity.pdbx_description
1 polymer ?
#
loop_
_entity_poly.entity_id
_entity_poly.type
_entity_poly.pdbx_seq_one_letter_code
_entity_poly.pdbx_strand_id
1 'polypeptide(L)'
;YQKTVNHRSQLMRDQPKSPRDVVVYWTEYAIRHKGAPHLQSPVKGMAWYQIYNVDVWLSLIVISIACLYLDIKIIIALVRRCCYRTKTTGELKKKKE
;
A
#
# COMPACT_ATOMS: atom_id res chain seq x y z
N TYR A 1 18.43 -21.64 -7.46
CA TYR A 1 18.45 -20.90 -6.17
C TYR A 1 19.82 -20.88 -5.48
N GLN A 2 20.44 -22.03 -5.15
CA GLN A 2 21.73 -22.06 -4.44
C GLN A 2 22.87 -21.29 -5.14
N LYS A 3 22.99 -21.40 -6.47
CA LYS A 3 24.03 -20.68 -7.25
C LYS A 3 23.92 -19.15 -7.12
N THR A 4 22.70 -18.62 -7.10
CA THR A 4 22.44 -17.17 -6.96
C THR A 4 22.76 -16.68 -5.55
N VAL A 5 22.46 -17.48 -4.52
CA VAL A 5 22.80 -17.17 -3.12
C VAL A 5 24.31 -17.14 -2.92
N ASN A 6 25.02 -18.14 -3.47
CA ASN A 6 26.48 -18.22 -3.36
C ASN A 6 27.18 -17.07 -4.08
N HIS A 7 26.69 -16.70 -5.26
CA HIS A 7 27.23 -15.57 -6.02
C HIS A 7 27.08 -14.25 -5.24
N ARG A 8 25.89 -13.97 -4.70
CA ARG A 8 25.67 -12.78 -3.86
C ARG A 8 26.52 -12.79 -2.60
N SER A 9 26.71 -13.95 -1.98
CA SER A 9 27.55 -14.09 -0.79
C SER A 9 29.02 -13.76 -1.09
N GLN A 10 29.53 -14.18 -2.25
CA GLN A 10 30.89 -13.85 -2.69
C GLN A 10 31.05 -12.34 -2.91
N LEU A 11 30.13 -11.70 -3.65
CA LEU A 11 30.17 -10.25 -3.85
C LEU A 11 30.11 -9.46 -2.53
N MET A 12 29.32 -9.90 -1.55
CA MET A 12 29.25 -9.23 -0.25
C MET A 12 30.56 -9.33 0.55
N ARG A 13 31.31 -10.41 0.38
CA ARG A 13 32.61 -10.64 1.02
C ARG A 13 33.76 -10.00 0.24
N ASP A 14 33.53 -9.69 -1.04
CA ASP A 14 34.48 -9.06 -1.94
C ASP A 14 34.54 -7.54 -1.71
N GLN A 15 34.95 -7.15 -0.52
CA GLN A 15 35.15 -5.75 -0.15
C GLN A 15 36.62 -5.49 0.16
N PRO A 16 37.21 -4.40 -0.35
CA PRO A 16 38.64 -4.11 -0.18
C PRO A 16 39.01 -3.73 1.27
N LYS A 17 38.03 -3.48 2.13
CA LYS A 17 38.23 -3.16 3.54
C LYS A 17 37.70 -4.27 4.42
N SER A 18 38.46 -4.62 5.46
CA SER A 18 38.03 -5.58 6.48
C SER A 18 36.74 -5.10 7.15
N PRO A 19 35.76 -5.99 7.40
CA PRO A 19 34.53 -5.62 8.10
C PRO A 19 34.81 -5.06 9.51
N ARG A 20 35.92 -5.45 10.15
CA ARG A 20 36.32 -4.90 11.45
C ARG A 20 36.67 -3.42 11.35
N ASP A 21 37.46 -3.05 10.35
CA ASP A 21 37.91 -1.67 10.16
C ASP A 21 36.75 -0.77 9.73
N VAL A 22 35.83 -1.31 8.92
CA VAL A 22 34.59 -0.63 8.53
C VAL A 22 33.73 -0.32 9.76
N VAL A 23 33.56 -1.28 10.67
CA VAL A 23 32.77 -1.06 11.89
C VAL A 23 33.43 0.00 12.79
N VAL A 24 34.75 -0.11 13.02
CA VAL A 24 35.49 0.90 13.82
C VAL A 24 35.34 2.29 13.22
N TYR A 25 35.50 2.42 11.90
CA TYR A 25 35.32 3.68 11.19
C TYR A 25 33.92 4.27 11.39
N TRP A 26 32.86 3.48 11.24
CA TRP A 26 31.49 3.95 11.42
C TRP A 26 31.16 4.29 12.88
N THR A 27 31.71 3.55 13.84
CA THR A 27 31.57 3.87 15.27
C THR A 27 32.23 5.20 15.59
N GLU A 28 33.47 5.41 15.13
CA GLU A 28 34.16 6.68 15.32
C GLU A 28 33.44 7.83 14.61
N TYR A 29 32.97 7.60 13.38
CA TYR A 29 32.18 8.57 12.62
C TYR A 29 30.91 8.98 13.37
N ALA A 30 30.17 8.02 13.94
CA ALA A 30 28.97 8.27 14.72
C ALA A 30 29.27 9.09 15.98
N ILE A 31 30.36 8.78 16.70
CA ILE A 31 30.79 9.53 17.89
C ILE A 31 31.20 10.96 17.50
N ARG A 32 32.02 11.10 16.45
CA ARG A 32 32.54 12.39 15.96
C ARG A 32 31.42 13.32 15.50
N HIS A 33 30.35 12.79 14.93
CA HIS A 33 29.21 13.56 14.45
C HIS A 33 28.01 13.53 15.41
N LYS A 34 28.23 13.28 16.71
CA LYS A 34 27.20 13.33 17.77
C LYS A 34 25.94 12.51 17.43
N GLY A 35 26.15 11.27 17.00
CA GLY A 35 25.07 10.36 16.58
C GLY A 35 24.60 10.56 15.14
N ALA A 36 25.39 11.24 14.31
CA ALA A 36 25.18 11.45 12.88
C ALA A 36 23.72 11.80 12.54
N PRO A 37 23.24 13.00 12.91
CA PRO A 37 21.82 13.37 12.75
C PRO A 37 21.32 13.28 11.30
N HIS A 38 22.22 13.38 10.32
CA HIS A 38 21.94 13.18 8.90
C HIS A 38 21.73 11.72 8.48
N LEU A 39 22.25 10.75 9.25
CA LEU A 39 22.01 9.31 9.08
C LEU A 39 20.80 8.83 9.88
N GLN A 40 20.26 9.66 10.79
CA GLN A 40 19.07 9.29 11.54
C GLN A 40 17.85 9.34 10.62
N SER A 41 16.99 8.33 10.74
CA SER A 41 15.71 8.34 10.04
C SER A 41 14.93 9.60 10.44
N PRO A 42 14.45 10.40 9.47
CA PRO A 42 13.74 11.64 9.75
C PRO A 42 12.43 11.40 10.53
N VAL A 43 11.99 10.14 10.61
CA VAL A 43 10.85 9.66 11.43
C VAL A 43 10.97 10.06 12.91
N LYS A 44 12.18 10.21 13.47
CA LYS A 44 12.35 10.58 14.89
C LYS A 44 11.86 11.99 15.24
N GLY A 45 11.82 12.91 14.26
CA GLY A 45 11.35 14.28 14.46
C GLY A 45 9.97 14.56 13.86
N MET A 46 9.37 13.58 13.19
CA MET A 46 8.08 13.76 12.53
C MET A 46 6.93 13.65 13.51
N ALA A 47 5.91 14.48 13.31
CA ALA A 47 4.68 14.36 14.05
C ALA A 47 3.95 13.04 13.69
N TRP A 48 3.20 12.50 14.64
CA TRP A 48 2.50 11.21 14.51
C TRP A 48 1.63 11.12 13.24
N TYR A 49 1.05 12.24 12.80
CA TYR A 49 0.20 12.29 11.61
C TYR A 49 0.98 12.12 10.30
N GLN A 50 2.24 12.55 10.23
CA GLN A 50 3.11 12.32 9.07
C GLN A 50 3.60 10.86 9.02
N ILE A 51 3.91 10.30 10.18
CA ILE A 51 4.33 8.89 10.30
C ILE A 51 3.20 7.96 9.80
N TYR A 52 1.96 8.25 10.21
CA TYR A 52 0.81 7.43 9.86
C TYR A 52 0.19 7.75 8.48
N ASN A 53 0.64 8.79 7.79
CA ASN A 53 0.06 9.26 6.52
C ASN A 53 -1.47 9.35 6.58
N VAL A 54 -1.98 10.10 7.56
CA VAL A 54 -3.43 10.23 7.83
C VAL A 54 -4.21 10.67 6.59
N ASP A 55 -3.62 11.50 5.73
CA ASP A 55 -4.22 11.96 4.47
C ASP A 55 -4.52 10.80 3.49
N VAL A 56 -3.62 9.83 3.39
CA VAL A 56 -3.80 8.65 2.54
C VAL A 56 -4.97 7.81 3.07
N TRP A 57 -5.04 7.57 4.38
CA TRP A 57 -6.16 6.85 4.99
C TRP A 57 -7.49 7.57 4.79
N LEU A 58 -7.50 8.90 4.91
CA LEU A 58 -8.69 9.71 4.69
C LEU A 58 -9.19 9.55 3.24
N SER A 59 -8.28 9.68 2.26
CA SER A 59 -8.63 9.50 0.85
C SER A 59 -9.17 8.10 0.54
N LEU A 60 -8.57 7.04 1.12
CA LEU A 60 -9.01 5.66 0.95
C LEU A 60 -10.41 5.42 1.54
N ILE A 61 -10.70 5.98 2.72
CA ILE A 61 -12.03 5.87 3.34
C ILE A 61 -13.09 6.54 2.46
N VAL A 62 -12.82 7.76 1.97
CA VAL A 62 -13.74 8.50 1.11
C VAL A 62 -14.02 7.73 -0.18
N ILE A 63 -12.98 7.21 -0.83
CA ILE A 63 -13.13 6.41 -2.06
C ILE A 63 -13.92 5.13 -1.78
N SER A 64 -13.62 4.44 -0.67
CA SER A 64 -14.33 3.22 -0.28
C SER A 64 -15.84 3.47 -0.08
N ILE A 65 -16.20 4.54 0.65
CA ILE A 65 -17.60 4.92 0.84
C ILE A 65 -18.27 5.26 -0.49
N ALA A 66 -17.58 6.00 -1.37
CA ALA A 66 -18.11 6.36 -2.69
C ALA A 66 -18.36 5.13 -3.56
N CYS A 67 -17.43 4.17 -3.59
CA CYS A 67 -17.60 2.90 -4.29
C CYS A 67 -18.82 2.13 -3.77
N LEU A 68 -18.91 1.93 -2.45
CA LEU A 68 -20.05 1.24 -1.84
C LEU A 68 -21.39 1.91 -2.16
N TYR A 69 -21.43 3.25 -2.16
CA TYR A 69 -22.63 4.00 -2.53
C TYR A 69 -23.03 3.74 -3.99
N LEU A 70 -22.08 3.76 -4.91
CA LEU A 70 -22.30 3.50 -6.32
C LEU A 70 -22.75 2.06 -6.56
N ASP A 71 -22.12 1.09 -5.91
CA ASP A 71 -22.49 -0.32 -6.00
C ASP A 71 -23.94 -0.54 -5.56
N ILE A 72 -24.34 0.01 -4.41
CA ILE A 72 -25.72 -0.06 -3.93
C ILE A 72 -26.69 0.57 -4.94
N LYS A 73 -26.36 1.74 -5.49
CA LYS A 73 -27.20 2.41 -6.50
C LYS A 73 -27.35 1.58 -7.78
N ILE A 74 -26.26 0.98 -8.25
CA ILE A 74 -26.25 0.10 -9.42
C ILE A 74 -27.11 -1.14 -9.15
N ILE A 75 -26.94 -1.79 -8.00
CA ILE A 75 -27.75 -2.96 -7.60
C ILE A 75 -29.23 -2.59 -7.57
N ILE A 76 -29.61 -1.48 -6.93
CA ILE A 76 -31.01 -1.03 -6.88
C ILE A 76 -31.54 -0.75 -8.29
N ALA A 77 -30.75 -0.10 -9.15
CA ALA A 77 -31.15 0.19 -10.53
C ALA A 77 -31.35 -1.09 -11.36
N LEU A 78 -30.46 -2.08 -11.19
CA LEU A 78 -30.55 -3.39 -11.83
C LEU A 78 -31.79 -4.15 -11.36
N VAL A 79 -32.03 -4.23 -10.04
CA VAL A 79 -33.21 -4.88 -9.47
C VAL A 79 -34.48 -4.23 -9.99
N ARG A 80 -34.57 -2.89 -9.98
CA ARG A 80 -35.71 -2.17 -10.55
C ARG A 80 -35.92 -2.53 -12.02
N ARG A 81 -34.87 -2.47 -12.86
CA ARG A 81 -34.97 -2.83 -14.28
C ARG A 81 -35.43 -4.28 -14.48
N CYS A 82 -34.91 -5.23 -13.71
CA CYS A 82 -35.33 -6.63 -13.77
C CYS A 82 -36.81 -6.78 -13.39
N CYS A 83 -37.25 -6.20 -12.27
CA CYS A 83 -38.65 -6.25 -11.85
C CYS A 83 -39.61 -5.58 -12.84
N TYR A 84 -39.22 -4.46 -13.47
CA TYR A 84 -40.03 -3.82 -14.51
C TYR A 84 -40.15 -4.69 -15.77
N ARG A 85 -39.05 -5.30 -16.26
CA ARG A 85 -39.09 -6.19 -17.45
C ARG A 85 -39.99 -7.41 -17.26
N THR A 86 -39.99 -7.99 -16.06
CA THR A 86 -40.83 -9.17 -15.76
C THR A 86 -42.33 -8.80 -15.80
N LYS A 87 -42.71 -7.63 -15.29
CA LYS A 87 -44.12 -7.17 -15.34
C LYS A 87 -44.60 -6.95 -16.78
N THR A 88 -43.81 -6.27 -17.61
CA THR A 88 -44.20 -6.02 -19.02
C THR A 88 -44.36 -7.32 -19.82
N THR A 89 -43.50 -8.31 -19.55
CA THR A 89 -43.55 -9.62 -20.23
C THR A 89 -44.77 -10.46 -19.80
N GLY A 90 -45.17 -10.37 -18.53
CA GLY A 90 -46.39 -11.01 -18.02
C GLY A 90 -47.67 -10.40 -18.61
N GLU A 91 -47.74 -9.07 -18.67
CA GLU A 91 -48.89 -8.34 -19.25
C GLU A 91 -49.03 -8.59 -20.77
N LEU A 92 -47.92 -8.71 -21.50
CA LEU A 92 -47.92 -9.04 -22.93
C LEU A 92 -48.38 -10.47 -23.23
N LYS A 93 -48.16 -11.43 -22.32
CA LYS A 93 -48.70 -12.79 -22.45
C LYS A 93 -50.20 -12.82 -22.18
N LYS A 94 -50.67 -12.11 -21.15
CA LYS A 94 -52.09 -12.07 -20.75
C LYS A 94 -53.01 -11.40 -21.77
N LYS A 95 -52.46 -10.58 -22.68
CA LYS A 95 -53.20 -9.91 -23.76
C LYS A 95 -53.25 -10.73 -25.08
N LYS A 96 -52.54 -11.86 -25.13
CA LYS A 96 -52.50 -12.77 -26.30
C LYS A 96 -53.32 -14.04 -26.11
N GLU A 97 -53.70 -14.36 -24.87
CA GLU A 97 -54.78 -15.31 -24.53
C GLU A 97 -56.14 -14.59 -24.53
#